data_AF-A0A951BBQ8-F1
#
_entry.id   AF-A0A951BBQ8-F1
#
_cell.length_a   1.000
_cell.length_b   1.000
_cell.length_c   1.000
_cell.angle_alpha   90.00
_cell.angle_beta   90.00
_cell.angle_gamma   90.00
#
_symmetry.space_group_name_H-M   'P 1'
#
loop_
_entity.id
_entity.type
_entity.pdbx_description
1 polymer ?
#
loop_
_entity_poly.entity_id
_entity_poly.type
_entity_poly.pdbx_seq_one_letter_code
_entity_poly.pdbx_strand_id
1 'polypeptide(L)'
;MMTPLAGWQNFYVIVGSSAGALIGLQFVVMTLVAQLPIRQGDQGQAGATAFATPNIVHFGAVLLLAGIQSAPWSGLRAIAVIWALLGISGVAYVIFVTRVMRAQDVY
;
A
#
# COMPACT_ATOMS: atom_id res chain seq x y z
N MET A 1 12.03 -9.46 34.11
CA MET A 1 10.61 -9.60 33.71
C MET A 1 10.55 -9.42 32.20
N MET A 2 10.09 -10.42 31.46
CA MET A 2 9.90 -10.31 30.01
C MET A 2 8.65 -9.46 29.77
N THR A 3 8.83 -8.25 29.23
CA THR A 3 7.70 -7.37 28.90
C THR A 3 6.95 -8.00 27.72
N PRO A 4 5.62 -8.20 27.82
CA PRO A 4 4.84 -8.86 26.77
C PRO A 4 4.87 -8.13 25.42
N LEU A 5 5.29 -6.85 25.41
CA LEU A 5 5.43 -6.03 24.20
C LEU A 5 6.84 -6.04 23.59
N ALA A 6 7.86 -6.65 24.23
CA ALA A 6 9.23 -6.62 23.71
C ALA A 6 9.34 -7.19 22.29
N GLY A 7 8.57 -8.22 21.98
CA GLY A 7 8.52 -8.80 20.63
C GLY A 7 7.84 -7.92 19.57
N TRP A 8 7.08 -6.90 19.98
CA TRP A 8 6.30 -6.03 19.08
C TRP A 8 7.03 -4.74 18.71
N GLN A 9 8.21 -4.47 19.29
CA GLN A 9 8.94 -3.23 19.05
C GLN A 9 9.23 -3.00 17.54
N ASN A 10 9.71 -4.02 16.84
CA ASN A 10 9.99 -3.92 15.40
C ASN A 10 8.72 -3.66 14.59
N PHE A 11 7.61 -4.33 14.93
CA PHE A 11 6.31 -4.07 14.31
C PHE A 11 5.91 -2.61 14.45
N TYR A 12 5.93 -2.06 15.67
CA TYR A 12 5.49 -0.69 15.91
C TYR A 12 6.40 0.35 15.25
N VAL A 13 7.72 0.13 15.25
CA VAL A 13 8.67 1.05 14.61
C VAL A 13 8.48 1.06 13.09
N ILE A 14 8.38 -0.11 12.46
CA ILE A 14 8.19 -0.24 11.01
C ILE A 14 6.84 0.36 10.61
N VAL A 15 5.76 -0.07 11.25
CA VAL A 15 4.41 0.38 10.89
C VAL A 15 4.25 1.88 11.16
N GLY A 16 4.68 2.37 12.33
CA GLY A 16 4.54 3.78 12.70
C GLY A 16 5.39 4.71 11.82
N SER A 17 6.68 4.39 11.65
CA SER A 17 7.58 5.24 10.85
C SER A 17 7.18 5.26 9.38
N SER A 18 6.90 4.09 8.79
CA SER A 18 6.51 4.01 7.38
C SER A 18 5.14 4.63 7.13
N ALA A 19 4.15 4.42 8.00
CA ALA A 19 2.84 5.08 7.86
C ALA A 19 2.98 6.60 7.90
N GLY A 20 3.75 7.14 8.86
CA GLY A 20 4.02 8.58 8.93
C GLY A 20 4.71 9.09 7.66
N ALA A 21 5.70 8.37 7.15
CA ALA A 21 6.39 8.72 5.91
C ALA A 21 5.46 8.70 4.69
N LEU A 22 4.56 7.72 4.58
CA LEU A 22 3.60 7.62 3.47
C LEU A 22 2.57 8.75 3.49
N ILE A 23 2.06 9.10 4.67
CA ILE A 23 1.16 10.26 4.81
C ILE A 23 1.88 11.55 4.43
N GLY A 24 3.12 11.74 4.92
CA GLY A 24 3.94 12.90 4.56
C GLY A 24 4.21 12.98 3.07
N LEU A 25 4.58 11.86 2.44
CA LEU A 25 4.82 11.79 1.00
C LEU A 25 3.56 12.10 0.20
N GLN A 26 2.41 11.54 0.56
CA GLN A 26 1.16 11.77 -0.17
C GLN A 26 0.68 13.23 -0.03
N PHE A 27 0.89 13.84 1.14
CA PHE A 27 0.64 15.27 1.34
C PHE A 27 1.52 16.12 0.42
N VAL A 28 2.83 15.86 0.39
CA VAL A 28 3.77 16.57 -0.50
C VAL A 28 3.39 16.39 -1.96
N VAL A 29 3.07 15.18 -2.41
CA VAL A 29 2.65 14.91 -3.78
C VAL A 29 1.39 15.71 -4.14
N MET A 30 0.36 15.70 -3.29
CA MET A 30 -0.88 16.44 -3.54
C MET A 30 -0.65 17.95 -3.62
N THR A 31 0.18 18.49 -2.73
CA THR A 31 0.50 19.93 -2.74
C THR A 31 1.33 20.36 -3.95
N LEU A 32 2.26 19.52 -4.43
CA LEU A 32 3.01 19.77 -5.67
C LEU A 32 2.09 19.70 -6.89
N VAL A 33 1.21 18.70 -6.94
CA VAL A 33 0.25 18.55 -8.04
C VAL A 33 -0.71 19.74 -8.11
N ALA A 34 -1.17 20.24 -6.97
CA ALA A 34 -2.02 21.43 -6.90
C ALA A 34 -1.33 22.72 -7.41
N GLN A 35 0.01 22.75 -7.41
CA GLN A 35 0.80 23.88 -7.89
C GLN A 35 1.18 23.77 -9.37
N LEU A 36 1.00 22.60 -10.00
CA LEU A 36 1.23 22.47 -11.43
C LEU A 36 0.24 23.38 -12.18
N PRO A 37 0.69 24.17 -13.16
CA PRO A 37 -0.18 25.00 -14.00
C PRO A 37 -0.99 24.10 -14.94
N ILE A 38 -1.96 23.38 -14.39
CA ILE A 38 -2.87 22.54 -15.17
C ILE A 38 -3.99 23.44 -15.67
N ARG A 39 -4.14 23.49 -16.99
CA ARG A 39 -5.27 24.15 -17.67
C ARG A 39 -6.56 23.71 -16.99
N GLN A 40 -7.30 24.66 -16.45
CA GLN A 40 -8.59 24.45 -15.78
C GLN A 40 -9.49 23.57 -16.65
N GLY A 41 -9.63 22.31 -16.25
CA GLY A 41 -10.37 21.26 -16.93
C GLY A 41 -10.05 19.93 -16.27
N ASP A 42 -11.03 19.03 -16.19
CA ASP A 42 -11.03 17.73 -15.49
C ASP A 42 -9.75 16.88 -15.59
N GLN A 43 -8.88 17.14 -16.58
CA GLN A 43 -7.66 16.40 -16.86
C GLN A 43 -6.58 16.52 -15.76
N GLY A 44 -6.54 17.62 -15.00
CA GLY A 44 -5.55 17.79 -13.92
C GLY A 44 -5.80 16.92 -12.70
N GLN A 45 -7.08 16.83 -12.29
CA GLN A 45 -7.51 15.96 -11.19
C GLN A 45 -7.43 14.48 -11.60
N ALA A 46 -7.71 14.17 -12.87
CA ALA A 46 -7.59 12.82 -13.42
C ALA A 46 -6.13 12.34 -13.46
N GLY A 47 -5.17 13.19 -13.85
CA GLY A 47 -3.74 12.87 -13.80
C GLY A 47 -3.25 12.65 -12.37
N ALA A 48 -3.65 13.51 -11.43
CA ALA A 48 -3.32 13.39 -10.01
C ALA A 48 -3.74 12.05 -9.40
N THR A 49 -4.99 11.65 -9.66
CA THR A 49 -5.55 10.38 -9.16
C THR A 49 -4.96 9.17 -9.88
N ALA A 50 -4.71 9.26 -11.19
CA ALA A 50 -4.07 8.20 -11.97
C ALA A 50 -2.67 7.82 -11.46
N PHE A 51 -1.89 8.78 -10.95
CA PHE A 51 -0.56 8.52 -10.40
C PHE A 51 -0.56 8.25 -8.88
N ALA A 52 -1.49 8.82 -8.11
CA ALA A 52 -1.58 8.59 -6.68
C ALA A 52 -2.12 7.20 -6.34
N THR A 53 -3.15 6.72 -7.05
CA THR A 53 -3.83 5.45 -6.73
C THR A 53 -2.90 4.23 -6.81
N PRO A 54 -2.04 4.05 -7.84
CA PRO A 54 -1.13 2.91 -7.90
C PRO A 54 -0.05 2.96 -6.82
N ASN A 55 0.46 4.15 -6.51
CA ASN A 55 1.53 4.35 -5.52
C ASN A 55 1.04 4.03 -4.10
N ILE A 56 -0.14 4.53 -3.72
CA ILE A 56 -0.73 4.25 -2.41
C ILE A 56 -0.96 2.76 -2.24
N VAL A 57 -1.47 2.07 -3.28
CA VAL A 57 -1.72 0.63 -3.24
C VAL A 57 -0.40 -0.16 -3.12
N HIS A 58 0.62 0.17 -3.92
CA HIS A 58 1.92 -0.52 -3.87
C HIS A 58 2.62 -0.31 -2.52
N PHE A 59 2.74 0.93 -2.06
CA PHE A 59 3.41 1.20 -0.78
C PHE A 59 2.63 0.66 0.40
N GLY A 60 1.29 0.76 0.38
CA GLY A 60 0.43 0.17 1.38
C GLY A 60 0.57 -1.36 1.45
N ALA A 61 0.65 -2.03 0.30
CA ALA A 61 0.86 -3.49 0.24
C ALA A 61 2.22 -3.89 0.82
N VAL A 62 3.30 -3.19 0.46
CA VAL A 62 4.64 -3.46 1.01
C VAL A 62 4.68 -3.22 2.52
N LEU A 63 4.06 -2.14 3.00
CA LEU A 63 3.97 -1.85 4.43
C LEU A 63 3.19 -2.92 5.19
N LEU A 64 2.08 -3.38 4.62
CA LEU A 64 1.25 -4.44 5.20
C LEU A 64 2.05 -5.76 5.29
N LEU A 65 2.78 -6.12 4.25
CA LEU A 65 3.69 -7.27 4.25
C LEU A 65 4.79 -7.16 5.32
N ALA A 66 5.45 -6.00 5.40
CA ALA A 66 6.50 -5.72 6.37
C ALA A 66 5.97 -5.78 7.81
N GLY A 67 4.76 -5.24 8.05
CA GLY A 67 4.08 -5.32 9.33
C GLY A 67 3.77 -6.77 9.72
N ILE A 68 3.16 -7.54 8.82
CA ILE A 68 2.86 -8.96 9.09
C ILE A 68 4.14 -9.74 9.41
N GLN A 69 5.23 -9.51 8.68
CA GLN A 69 6.49 -10.21 8.94
C GLN A 69 7.12 -9.84 10.29
N SER A 70 6.92 -8.60 10.74
CA SER A 70 7.56 -8.06 11.95
C SER A 70 6.82 -8.38 13.25
N ALA A 71 5.62 -8.95 13.17
CA ALA A 71 4.89 -9.38 14.36
C ALA A 71 5.59 -10.59 15.03
N PRO A 72 5.60 -10.68 16.37
CA PRO A 72 6.22 -11.78 17.09
C PRO A 72 5.34 -13.04 17.04
N TRP A 73 5.47 -13.82 15.97
CA TRP A 73 4.74 -15.08 15.79
C TRP A 73 5.29 -16.18 16.69
N SER A 74 4.42 -16.85 17.45
CA SER A 74 4.77 -18.01 18.28
C SER A 74 4.86 -19.33 17.49
N GLY A 75 4.49 -19.34 16.19
CA GLY A 75 4.59 -20.52 15.33
C GLY A 75 4.34 -20.25 13.84
N LEU A 76 4.90 -21.10 12.97
CA LEU A 76 4.90 -20.91 11.50
C LEU A 76 3.51 -21.05 10.85
N ARG A 77 2.58 -21.78 11.47
CA ARG A 77 1.24 -22.01 10.89
C ARG A 77 0.43 -20.72 10.71
N ALA A 78 0.51 -19.81 11.68
CA ALA A 78 -0.21 -18.54 11.61
C ALA A 78 0.32 -17.65 10.47
N ILE A 79 1.65 -17.58 10.32
CA ILE A 79 2.29 -16.91 9.19
C ILE A 79 1.85 -17.52 7.85
N ALA A 80 1.85 -18.85 7.74
CA ALA A 80 1.57 -19.53 6.49
C ALA A 80 0.13 -19.27 5.99
N VAL A 81 -0.86 -19.27 6.89
CA VAL A 81 -2.26 -18.97 6.55
C VAL A 81 -2.41 -17.51 6.11
N ILE A 82 -1.81 -16.56 6.84
CA ILE A 82 -1.90 -15.15 6.51
C ILE A 82 -1.20 -14.85 5.18
N TRP A 83 -0.01 -15.41 4.95
CA TRP A 83 0.69 -15.29 3.67
C TRP A 83 -0.08 -15.94 2.52
N ALA A 84 -0.73 -17.08 2.74
CA ALA A 84 -1.56 -17.73 1.72
C ALA A 84 -2.78 -16.85 1.35
N LEU A 85 -3.47 -16.30 2.34
CA LEU A 85 -4.61 -15.39 2.10
C LEU A 85 -4.18 -14.11 1.37
N LEU A 86 -3.04 -13.56 1.75
CA LEU A 86 -2.48 -12.34 1.15
C LEU A 86 -1.97 -12.58 -0.28
N GLY A 87 -1.39 -13.76 -0.53
CA GLY A 87 -1.05 -14.22 -1.87
C GLY A 87 -2.29 -14.38 -2.75
N ILE A 88 -3.35 -15.00 -2.24
CA ILE A 88 -4.62 -15.17 -2.96
C ILE A 88 -5.25 -13.81 -3.28
N SER A 89 -5.28 -12.87 -2.33
CA SER A 89 -5.85 -11.54 -2.56
C SER A 89 -5.03 -10.74 -3.58
N GLY A 90 -3.70 -10.82 -3.52
CA GLY A 90 -2.80 -10.20 -4.51
C GLY A 90 -3.01 -10.75 -5.92
N VAL A 91 -3.09 -12.08 -6.06
CA VAL A 91 -3.37 -12.74 -7.34
C VAL A 91 -4.74 -12.34 -7.88
N ALA A 92 -5.77 -12.32 -7.03
CA ALA A 92 -7.12 -11.90 -7.41
C ALA A 92 -7.14 -10.44 -7.91
N TYR A 93 -6.44 -9.54 -7.22
CA TYR A 93 -6.33 -8.13 -7.62
C TYR A 93 -5.62 -7.98 -8.98
N VAL A 94 -4.50 -8.66 -9.20
CA VAL A 94 -3.78 -8.63 -10.48
C VAL A 94 -4.66 -9.18 -11.61
N ILE A 95 -5.36 -10.29 -11.38
CA ILE A 95 -6.29 -10.86 -12.37
C ILE A 95 -7.39 -9.86 -12.70
N PHE A 96 -7.97 -9.20 -11.69
CA PHE A 96 -9.01 -8.20 -11.88
C PHE A 96 -8.51 -7.01 -12.72
N VAL A 97 -7.38 -6.41 -12.35
CA VAL A 97 -6.79 -5.27 -13.08
C VAL A 97 -6.45 -5.67 -14.52
N THR A 98 -5.86 -6.84 -14.72
CA THR A 98 -5.52 -7.33 -16.07
C THR A 98 -6.78 -7.56 -16.92
N ARG A 99 -7.87 -8.06 -16.32
CA ARG A 99 -9.15 -8.21 -17.02
C ARG A 99 -9.76 -6.86 -17.40
N VAL A 100 -9.73 -5.90 -16.49
CA VAL A 100 -10.22 -4.54 -16.75
C VAL A 100 -9.42 -3.89 -17.87
N MET A 101 -8.09 -3.97 -17.83
CA MET A 101 -7.22 -3.42 -18.89
C MET A 101 -7.48 -4.08 -20.25
N ARG A 102 -7.58 -5.41 -20.30
CA ARG A 102 -7.88 -6.14 -21.55
C ARG A 102 -9.26 -5.86 -22.12
N ALA A 103 -10.23 -5.48 -21.27
CA ALA A 103 -11.56 -5.07 -21.73
C ALA A 103 -11.57 -3.64 -22.31
N GLN A 104 -10.55 -2.82 -22.00
CA GLN A 104 -10.44 -1.43 -22.48
C GLN A 104 -9.65 -1.29 -23.79
N ASP A 105 -8.79 -2.25 -24.16
CA ASP A 105 -8.06 -2.28 -25.45
C ASP A 105 -8.96 -2.45 -26.70
N VAL A 106 -10.29 -2.47 -26.55
CA VAL A 106 -11.26 -2.66 -27.65
C VAL A 106 -11.90 -1.35 -28.12
N TYR A 107 -11.44 -0.18 -27.66
CA TYR A 107 -11.89 1.14 -28.14
C TYR A 107 -10.77 1.95 -28.77
#